data_AF-A0A964BR28-F1
#
_entry.id   AF-A0A964BR28-F1
#
_cell.length_a   1.000
_cell.length_b   1.000
_cell.length_c   1.000
_cell.angle_alpha   90.00
_cell.angle_beta   90.00
_cell.angle_gamma   90.00
#
_symmetry.space_group_name_H-M   'P 1'
#
loop_
_entity.id
_entity.type
_entity.pdbx_description
1 polymer ?
#
loop_
_entity_poly.entity_id
_entity_poly.type
_entity_poly.pdbx_seq_one_letter_code
_entity_poly.pdbx_strand_id
1 'polypeptide(L)'
;MKSNNRIQSLFLALSAIATTAIITAPQAKAVSFQEQKVSQNDFAVVAVPFGYQEHRLEIIEQISGKKQCWQESGSAPVKLDLLLLDFDHTNSCRRIINTNGYTLRLNGRDERVAHVVKIVPNNNELQLVAFHKDPSQPSIVIGKTNGLSDGAMKMILNPGWEITKRVHEGEVIDHLYLSGKSGLNTYSANPNTISTTASTPITPSKPNNTQPNNTQPNTLANSVDQIYNNIVSPFLRDLSQANTNNQPRQ
;
A
#
# COMPACT_ATOMS: atom_id res chain seq x y z
N MET A 1 -30.52 83.16 44.50
CA MET A 1 -31.06 82.37 45.64
C MET A 1 -31.30 80.94 45.17
N LYS A 2 -31.00 79.98 46.07
CA LYS A 2 -31.07 78.51 45.99
C LYS A 2 -32.39 77.93 45.45
N SER A 3 -32.31 76.74 44.84
CA SER A 3 -33.05 75.50 45.18
C SER A 3 -32.95 74.47 44.03
N ASN A 4 -32.17 73.38 44.17
CA ASN A 4 -32.59 71.97 44.41
C ASN A 4 -33.41 71.35 43.25
N ASN A 5 -33.26 70.10 42.77
CA ASN A 5 -32.70 68.87 43.32
C ASN A 5 -32.69 67.75 42.24
N ARG A 6 -31.77 66.78 42.38
CA ARG A 6 -31.91 65.30 42.20
C ARG A 6 -32.34 64.70 40.85
N ILE A 7 -31.46 63.86 40.29
CA ILE A 7 -31.84 62.57 39.73
C ILE A 7 -30.87 61.50 40.26
N GLN A 8 -31.45 60.47 40.87
CA GLN A 8 -30.79 59.29 41.44
C GLN A 8 -30.39 58.33 40.32
N SER A 9 -29.21 57.72 40.43
CA SER A 9 -28.87 56.52 39.67
C SER A 9 -28.49 55.41 40.65
N LEU A 10 -29.34 54.38 40.72
CA LEU A 10 -29.04 53.10 41.37
C LEU A 10 -27.92 52.41 40.59
N PHE A 11 -26.81 52.09 41.26
CA PHE A 11 -25.82 51.15 40.73
C PHE A 11 -26.17 49.74 41.21
N LEU A 12 -26.76 48.95 40.33
CA LEU A 12 -26.88 47.49 40.48
C LEU A 12 -25.56 46.85 40.02
N ALA A 13 -24.74 46.42 40.98
CA ALA A 13 -23.54 45.63 40.68
C ALA A 13 -23.94 44.16 40.48
N LEU A 14 -23.91 43.70 39.23
CA LEU A 14 -24.05 42.28 38.88
C LEU A 14 -22.65 41.65 38.83
N SER A 15 -22.26 40.94 39.89
CA SER A 15 -21.02 40.17 39.95
C SER A 15 -21.22 38.81 39.26
N ALA A 16 -21.00 38.74 37.94
CA ALA A 16 -20.96 37.47 37.24
C ALA A 16 -19.59 36.81 37.46
N ILE A 17 -19.54 35.81 38.35
CA ILE A 17 -18.35 34.95 38.53
C ILE A 17 -18.33 33.97 37.36
N ALA A 18 -17.55 34.27 36.33
CA ALA A 18 -17.27 33.34 35.24
C ALA A 18 -16.19 32.34 35.67
N THR A 19 -16.58 31.16 36.13
CA THR A 19 -15.67 30.04 36.39
C THR A 19 -15.29 29.39 35.05
N THR A 20 -14.18 29.82 34.46
CA THR A 20 -13.56 29.12 33.33
C THR A 20 -12.88 27.85 33.85
N ALA A 21 -13.53 26.69 33.69
CA ALA A 21 -12.87 25.40 33.87
C ALA A 21 -11.86 25.20 32.74
N ILE A 22 -10.57 25.30 33.05
CA ILE A 22 -9.48 24.98 32.13
C ILE A 22 -9.47 23.45 31.97
N ILE A 23 -10.09 22.95 30.91
CA ILE A 23 -9.95 21.54 30.51
C ILE A 23 -8.53 21.38 29.98
N THR A 24 -7.60 20.93 30.82
CA THR A 24 -6.26 20.53 30.39
C THR A 24 -6.37 19.21 29.64
N ALA A 25 -6.51 19.29 28.31
CA ALA A 25 -6.41 18.10 27.47
C ALA A 25 -5.00 17.49 27.67
N PRO A 26 -4.87 16.19 27.98
CA PRO A 26 -3.57 15.56 28.11
C PRO A 26 -2.83 15.68 26.78
N GLN A 27 -1.62 16.25 26.82
CA GLN A 27 -0.76 16.29 25.64
C GLN A 27 -0.39 14.86 25.26
N ALA A 28 -0.69 14.47 24.03
CA ALA A 28 -0.28 13.18 23.49
C ALA A 28 1.26 13.12 23.51
N LYS A 29 1.83 12.20 24.28
CA LYS A 29 3.26 11.90 24.21
C LYS A 29 3.54 11.21 22.88
N ALA A 30 4.34 11.83 22.04
CA ALA A 30 4.83 11.18 20.83
C ALA A 30 5.71 9.98 21.24
N VAL A 31 5.30 8.77 20.86
CA VAL A 31 6.12 7.58 21.06
C VAL A 31 7.28 7.62 20.07
N SER A 32 8.51 7.63 20.58
CA SER A 32 9.70 7.49 19.75
C SER A 32 10.09 6.02 19.65
N PHE A 33 10.15 5.52 18.43
CA PHE A 33 10.67 4.18 18.15
C PHE A 33 12.10 4.29 17.65
N GLN A 34 12.97 3.46 18.24
CA GLN A 34 14.34 3.28 17.79
C GLN A 34 14.41 2.16 16.75
N GLU A 35 15.58 1.98 16.16
CA GLU A 35 15.85 0.85 15.28
C GLU A 35 17.14 0.15 15.68
N GLN A 36 17.17 -1.17 15.47
CA GLN A 36 18.32 -2.02 15.71
C GLN A 36 18.79 -2.61 14.39
N LYS A 37 20.09 -2.48 14.11
CA LYS A 37 20.74 -3.11 12.97
C LYS A 37 20.73 -4.63 13.09
N VAL A 38 20.58 -5.29 11.95
CA VAL A 38 20.56 -6.75 11.84
C VAL A 38 21.48 -7.24 10.74
N SER A 39 21.83 -8.52 10.77
CA SER A 39 22.52 -9.20 9.68
C SER A 39 21.59 -9.25 8.47
N GLN A 40 22.00 -8.63 7.35
CA GLN A 40 21.17 -8.61 6.14
C GLN A 40 21.07 -10.00 5.49
N ASN A 41 22.02 -10.89 5.77
CA ASN A 41 22.00 -12.27 5.27
C ASN A 41 20.91 -13.11 5.93
N ASP A 42 20.37 -12.65 7.06
CA ASP A 42 19.27 -13.33 7.76
C ASP A 42 17.92 -12.97 7.10
N PHE A 43 17.90 -12.06 6.12
CA PHE A 43 16.68 -11.57 5.48
C PHE A 43 16.67 -11.80 3.97
N ALA A 44 15.51 -12.21 3.46
CA ALA A 44 15.17 -12.14 2.05
C ALA A 44 14.05 -11.12 1.85
N VAL A 45 14.30 -10.11 1.01
CA VAL A 45 13.26 -9.21 0.49
C VAL A 45 12.80 -9.79 -0.84
N VAL A 46 11.51 -10.06 -0.98
CA VAL A 46 11.00 -10.94 -2.04
C VAL A 46 9.85 -10.25 -2.77
N ALA A 47 9.93 -10.26 -4.10
CA ALA A 47 8.79 -10.01 -4.98
C ALA A 47 8.08 -11.35 -5.23
N VAL A 48 6.92 -11.55 -4.62
CA VAL A 48 6.13 -12.77 -4.80
C VAL A 48 4.99 -12.50 -5.77
N PRO A 49 4.86 -13.26 -6.87
CA PRO A 49 3.73 -13.14 -7.79
C PRO A 49 2.39 -13.23 -7.04
N PHE A 50 1.47 -12.35 -7.42
CA PHE A 50 0.07 -12.42 -7.02
C PHE A 50 -0.81 -11.93 -8.17
N GLY A 51 -1.90 -12.63 -8.48
CA GLY A 51 -2.74 -12.24 -9.61
C GLY A 51 -2.01 -12.24 -10.96
N TYR A 52 -2.55 -11.48 -11.91
CA TYR A 52 -2.00 -11.38 -13.27
C TYR A 52 -0.99 -10.23 -13.35
N GLN A 53 0.30 -10.57 -13.55
CA GLN A 53 1.41 -9.61 -13.67
C GLN A 53 1.63 -8.68 -12.45
N GLU A 54 1.04 -8.98 -11.29
CA GLU A 54 1.26 -8.22 -10.06
C GLU A 54 2.20 -8.97 -9.11
N HIS A 55 2.92 -8.21 -8.27
CA HIS A 55 3.88 -8.74 -7.30
C HIS A 55 3.73 -8.04 -5.96
N ARG A 56 3.64 -8.82 -4.88
CA ARG A 56 3.56 -8.30 -3.52
C ARG A 56 4.94 -8.39 -2.88
N LEU A 57 5.20 -7.48 -1.97
CA LEU A 57 6.41 -7.52 -1.16
C LEU A 57 6.21 -8.53 -0.02
N GLU A 58 7.14 -9.46 0.10
CA GLU A 58 7.32 -10.24 1.32
C GLU A 58 8.73 -10.02 1.86
N ILE A 59 8.87 -9.98 3.19
CA ILE A 59 10.17 -9.98 3.87
C ILE A 59 10.21 -11.22 4.75
N ILE A 60 11.23 -12.06 4.55
CA ILE A 60 11.40 -13.32 5.26
C ILE A 60 12.65 -13.21 6.11
N GLU A 61 12.54 -13.52 7.40
CA GLU A 61 13.66 -13.63 8.33
C GLU A 61 13.97 -15.11 8.60
N GLN A 62 15.23 -15.50 8.46
CA GLN A 62 15.77 -16.78 8.88
C GLN A 62 16.15 -16.71 10.35
N ILE A 63 15.60 -17.61 11.17
CA ILE A 63 16.10 -17.80 12.53
C ILE A 63 17.36 -18.64 12.48
N SER A 64 18.45 -18.13 13.05
CA SER A 64 19.76 -18.79 13.02
C SER A 64 19.72 -20.19 13.64
N GLY A 65 20.39 -21.14 12.97
CA GLY A 65 20.45 -22.55 13.39
C GLY A 65 19.15 -23.34 13.23
N LYS A 66 18.14 -22.79 12.56
CA LYS A 66 16.86 -23.46 12.30
C LYS A 66 16.77 -23.96 10.86
N LYS A 67 15.64 -24.59 10.52
CA LYS A 67 15.38 -25.07 9.17
C LYS A 67 15.40 -23.90 8.18
N GLN A 68 16.00 -24.12 7.02
CA GLN A 68 16.14 -23.12 5.97
C GLN A 68 14.77 -22.68 5.45
N CYS A 69 14.57 -21.37 5.36
CA CYS A 69 13.29 -20.75 4.98
C CYS A 69 13.15 -20.53 3.47
N TRP A 70 14.26 -20.38 2.75
CA TRP A 70 14.27 -20.24 1.30
C TRP A 70 15.56 -20.77 0.68
N GLN A 71 15.53 -21.02 -0.62
CA GLN A 71 16.72 -21.34 -1.42
C GLN A 71 16.83 -20.37 -2.60
N GLU A 72 18.05 -19.91 -2.90
CA GLU A 72 18.32 -19.00 -4.02
C GLU A 72 18.86 -19.77 -5.23
N SER A 73 18.48 -19.34 -6.43
CA SER A 73 19.05 -19.83 -7.69
C SER A 73 19.07 -18.75 -8.77
N GLY A 74 19.99 -18.85 -9.72
CA GLY A 74 20.19 -17.83 -10.75
C GLY A 74 20.83 -16.53 -10.23
N SER A 75 20.93 -15.53 -11.09
CA SER A 75 21.63 -14.26 -10.78
C SER A 75 20.98 -13.00 -11.36
N ALA A 76 20.10 -13.11 -12.36
CA ALA A 76 19.44 -11.99 -13.03
C ALA A 76 18.12 -12.44 -13.71
N PRO A 77 17.00 -12.59 -12.97
CA PRO A 77 16.88 -12.34 -11.54
C PRO A 77 17.38 -13.52 -10.69
N VAL A 78 17.65 -13.26 -9.40
CA VAL A 78 17.78 -14.33 -8.40
C VAL A 78 16.37 -14.82 -8.07
N LYS A 79 16.11 -16.10 -8.34
CA LYS A 79 14.84 -16.78 -8.01
C LYS A 79 14.91 -17.31 -6.59
N LEU A 80 13.80 -17.22 -5.86
CA LEU A 80 13.64 -17.84 -4.54
C LEU A 80 12.65 -18.99 -4.61
N ASP A 81 13.08 -20.13 -4.08
CA ASP A 81 12.18 -21.20 -3.66
C ASP A 81 11.81 -20.97 -2.18
N LEU A 82 10.51 -20.89 -1.88
CA LEU A 82 9.99 -20.51 -0.56
C LEU A 82 9.73 -21.74 0.30
N LEU A 83 10.81 -22.41 0.72
CA LEU A 83 10.79 -23.65 1.52
C LEU A 83 9.93 -23.58 2.79
N LEU A 84 9.76 -22.39 3.39
CA LEU A 84 8.90 -22.18 4.55
C LEU A 84 7.42 -22.57 4.31
N LEU A 85 7.00 -22.71 3.06
CA LEU A 85 5.64 -23.13 2.71
C LEU A 85 5.44 -24.64 2.85
N ASP A 86 6.52 -25.42 2.99
CA ASP A 86 6.50 -26.89 3.03
C ASP A 86 6.56 -27.46 4.46
N PHE A 87 6.55 -26.62 5.49
CA PHE A 87 6.61 -27.05 6.89
C PHE A 87 6.07 -26.01 7.87
N ASP A 88 5.90 -26.41 9.15
CA ASP A 88 5.60 -25.47 10.23
C ASP A 88 6.80 -24.56 10.52
N HIS A 89 6.73 -23.35 9.97
CA HIS A 89 7.81 -22.39 10.02
C HIS A 89 7.82 -21.53 11.30
N THR A 90 6.86 -21.69 12.22
CA THR A 90 6.65 -20.81 13.40
C THR A 90 7.94 -20.53 14.20
N ASN A 91 8.82 -21.53 14.33
CA ASN A 91 10.07 -21.41 15.09
C ASN A 91 11.34 -21.34 14.22
N SER A 92 11.19 -21.31 12.90
CA SER A 92 12.32 -21.31 11.95
C SER A 92 12.39 -20.03 11.13
N CYS A 93 11.24 -19.41 10.84
CA CYS A 93 11.14 -18.27 9.95
C CYS A 93 10.18 -17.23 10.53
N ARG A 94 10.44 -15.94 10.31
CA ARG A 94 9.39 -14.93 10.37
C ARG A 94 9.03 -14.50 8.96
N ARG A 95 7.75 -14.29 8.70
CA ARG A 95 7.24 -13.96 7.37
C ARG A 95 6.34 -12.73 7.46
N ILE A 96 6.77 -11.65 6.81
CA ILE A 96 6.02 -10.40 6.72
C ILE A 96 5.47 -10.29 5.32
N ILE A 97 4.14 -10.40 5.19
CA ILE A 97 3.45 -10.55 3.89
C ILE A 97 2.69 -9.31 3.44
N ASN A 98 2.65 -8.27 4.29
CA ASN A 98 1.87 -7.07 4.03
C ASN A 98 2.52 -5.84 4.66
N THR A 99 1.96 -4.68 4.34
CA THR A 99 2.41 -3.35 4.79
C THR A 99 2.26 -3.10 6.28
N ASN A 100 1.60 -3.98 7.04
CA ASN A 100 1.46 -3.81 8.49
C ASN A 100 2.68 -4.31 9.26
N GLY A 101 3.48 -5.23 8.68
CA GLY A 101 4.67 -5.77 9.35
C GLY A 101 5.97 -5.00 9.08
N TYR A 102 5.91 -3.93 8.27
CA TYR A 102 7.06 -3.07 8.02
C TYR A 102 6.67 -1.60 7.85
N THR A 103 7.62 -0.70 8.10
CA THR A 103 7.48 0.74 7.85
C THR A 103 8.67 1.24 7.02
N LEU A 104 8.42 2.15 6.10
CA LEU A 104 9.49 2.89 5.43
C LEU A 104 10.10 3.90 6.43
N ARG A 105 11.42 3.89 6.61
CA ARG A 105 12.13 4.85 7.47
C ARG A 105 13.17 5.60 6.67
N LEU A 106 12.95 6.89 6.44
CA LEU A 106 13.89 7.76 5.73
C LEU A 106 14.54 8.74 6.69
N ASN A 107 15.87 8.79 6.68
CA ASN A 107 16.66 9.68 7.55
C ASN A 107 16.26 9.58 9.03
N GLY A 108 15.94 8.36 9.49
CA GLY A 108 15.51 8.11 10.87
C GLY A 108 14.07 8.52 11.20
N ARG A 109 13.23 8.85 10.21
CA ARG A 109 11.81 9.20 10.40
C ARG A 109 10.89 8.20 9.73
N ASP A 110 9.79 7.87 10.40
CA ASP A 110 8.77 6.95 9.88
C ASP A 110 7.94 7.66 8.78
N GLU A 111 8.01 7.14 7.55
CA GLU A 111 7.47 7.78 6.35
C GLU A 111 6.11 7.22 5.89
N ARG A 112 5.29 6.74 6.84
CA ARG A 112 3.99 6.12 6.54
C ARG A 112 2.99 7.11 5.92
N VAL A 113 3.13 8.39 6.23
CA VAL A 113 2.20 9.43 5.80
C VAL A 113 2.56 9.96 4.42
N ALA A 114 3.83 10.22 4.13
CA ALA A 114 4.23 10.87 2.89
C ALA A 114 4.45 9.90 1.72
N HIS A 115 4.70 8.61 2.00
CA HIS A 115 5.08 7.64 0.98
C HIS A 115 4.14 6.44 0.89
N VAL A 116 4.11 5.80 -0.27
CA VAL A 116 3.49 4.49 -0.52
C VAL A 116 4.51 3.59 -1.20
N VAL A 117 4.80 2.44 -0.59
CA VAL A 117 5.75 1.46 -1.14
C VAL A 117 5.02 0.51 -2.08
N LYS A 118 5.52 0.34 -3.31
CA LYS A 118 4.96 -0.57 -4.32
C LYS A 118 6.06 -1.27 -5.11
N ILE A 119 5.75 -2.45 -5.63
CA ILE A 119 6.56 -3.10 -6.66
C ILE A 119 5.97 -2.73 -8.02
N VAL A 120 6.82 -2.27 -8.94
CA VAL A 120 6.41 -1.88 -10.30
C VAL A 120 7.35 -2.51 -11.34
N PRO A 121 6.82 -2.97 -12.49
CA PRO A 121 7.67 -3.35 -13.61
C PRO A 121 8.32 -2.10 -14.23
N ASN A 122 9.61 -2.17 -14.52
CA ASN A 122 10.37 -1.11 -15.21
C ASN A 122 11.57 -1.75 -15.92
N ASN A 123 11.85 -1.42 -17.18
CA ASN A 123 13.04 -1.91 -17.90
C ASN A 123 13.31 -3.43 -17.84
N ASN A 124 12.28 -4.26 -18.03
CA ASN A 124 12.41 -5.73 -17.97
C ASN A 124 12.95 -6.27 -16.63
N GLU A 125 12.62 -5.57 -15.54
CA GLU A 125 12.80 -6.00 -14.16
C GLU A 125 11.64 -5.49 -13.29
N LEU A 126 11.62 -5.89 -12.02
CA LEU A 126 10.77 -5.29 -11.00
C LEU A 126 11.60 -4.34 -10.13
N GLN A 127 10.99 -3.22 -9.76
CA GLN A 127 11.57 -2.24 -8.85
C GLN A 127 10.65 -2.06 -7.64
N LEU A 128 11.24 -2.11 -6.43
CA LEU A 128 10.57 -1.70 -5.20
C LEU A 128 10.75 -0.19 -5.05
N VAL A 129 9.64 0.55 -5.07
CA VAL A 129 9.65 2.02 -5.14
C VAL A 129 8.83 2.60 -3.99
N ALA A 130 9.41 3.57 -3.28
CA ALA A 130 8.68 4.47 -2.38
C ALA A 130 8.16 5.66 -3.18
N PHE A 131 6.88 5.61 -3.55
CA PHE A 131 6.20 6.70 -4.22
C PHE A 131 5.84 7.80 -3.23
N HIS A 132 6.29 9.02 -3.48
CA HIS A 132 5.84 10.17 -2.70
C HIS A 132 4.39 10.51 -3.07
N LYS A 133 3.54 10.83 -2.08
CA LYS A 133 2.11 11.13 -2.32
C LYS A 133 1.88 12.47 -3.00
N ASP A 134 2.75 13.44 -2.75
CA ASP A 134 2.86 14.65 -3.58
C ASP A 134 3.64 14.31 -4.87
N PRO A 135 3.00 14.38 -6.04
CA PRO A 135 3.61 14.00 -7.32
C PRO A 135 4.70 14.98 -7.80
N SER A 136 4.81 16.17 -7.19
CA SER A 136 5.91 17.11 -7.48
C SER A 136 7.23 16.70 -6.83
N GLN A 137 7.17 15.80 -5.85
CA GLN A 137 8.34 15.28 -5.14
C GLN A 137 8.85 13.99 -5.78
N PRO A 138 10.18 13.76 -5.76
CA PRO A 138 10.75 12.57 -6.35
C PRO A 138 10.34 11.31 -5.59
N SER A 139 10.02 10.25 -6.33
CA SER A 139 9.89 8.90 -5.79
C SER A 139 11.26 8.22 -5.76
N ILE A 140 11.43 7.24 -4.87
CA ILE A 140 12.76 6.65 -4.58
C ILE A 140 12.74 5.14 -4.86
N VAL A 141 13.74 4.65 -5.58
CA VAL A 141 13.96 3.21 -5.81
C VAL A 141 14.72 2.61 -4.63
N ILE A 142 14.04 1.72 -3.92
CA ILE A 142 14.55 0.98 -2.76
C ILE A 142 15.44 -0.18 -3.22
N GLY A 143 15.01 -0.91 -4.25
CA GLY A 143 15.71 -2.09 -4.76
C GLY A 143 15.14 -2.57 -6.08
N LYS A 144 15.76 -3.61 -6.64
CA LYS A 144 15.41 -4.20 -7.93
C LYS A 144 15.69 -5.68 -8.02
N THR A 145 15.03 -6.37 -8.95
CA THR A 145 15.24 -7.81 -9.20
C THR A 145 16.33 -8.12 -10.23
N ASN A 146 16.79 -7.12 -11.01
CA ASN A 146 17.73 -7.31 -12.13
C ASN A 146 17.24 -8.30 -13.20
N GLY A 147 15.92 -8.45 -13.36
CA GLY A 147 15.30 -9.29 -14.36
C GLY A 147 13.87 -9.70 -14.00
N LEU A 148 13.22 -10.46 -14.88
CA LEU A 148 11.88 -11.02 -14.66
C LEU A 148 11.91 -12.55 -14.63
N SER A 149 10.99 -13.13 -13.89
CA SER A 149 10.68 -14.56 -13.90
C SER A 149 9.25 -14.77 -13.42
N ASP A 150 8.68 -15.94 -13.69
CA ASP A 150 7.30 -16.26 -13.28
C ASP A 150 7.18 -16.63 -11.79
N GLY A 151 8.30 -16.82 -11.09
CA GLY A 151 8.35 -17.23 -9.69
C GLY A 151 8.70 -16.09 -8.73
N ALA A 152 8.84 -16.43 -7.45
CA ALA A 152 9.33 -15.49 -6.45
C ALA A 152 10.78 -15.05 -6.77
N MET A 153 11.04 -13.76 -6.67
CA MET A 153 12.33 -13.15 -7.03
C MET A 153 12.91 -12.34 -5.88
N LYS A 154 14.24 -12.33 -5.76
CA LYS A 154 14.93 -11.51 -4.76
C LYS A 154 14.87 -10.05 -5.17
N MET A 155 14.41 -9.21 -4.26
CA MET A 155 14.56 -7.77 -4.35
C MET A 155 15.91 -7.39 -3.76
N ILE A 156 16.87 -7.06 -4.61
CA ILE A 156 18.20 -6.62 -4.19
C ILE A 156 18.09 -5.14 -3.80
N LEU A 157 18.30 -4.85 -2.51
CA LEU A 157 18.27 -3.50 -2.00
C LEU A 157 19.42 -2.67 -2.61
N ASN A 158 19.10 -1.46 -3.04
CA ASN A 158 20.10 -0.53 -3.55
C ASN A 158 21.06 -0.09 -2.43
N PRO A 159 22.29 0.34 -2.76
CA PRO A 159 23.23 0.83 -1.76
C PRO A 159 22.62 1.91 -0.86
N GLY A 160 22.82 1.78 0.45
CA GLY A 160 22.27 2.67 1.47
C GLY A 160 20.90 2.27 2.00
N TRP A 161 20.29 1.21 1.47
CA TRP A 161 19.09 0.59 2.01
C TRP A 161 19.44 -0.65 2.84
N GLU A 162 18.78 -0.81 3.98
CA GLU A 162 18.93 -1.96 4.86
C GLU A 162 17.61 -2.32 5.56
N ILE A 163 17.49 -3.58 5.98
CA ILE A 163 16.48 -4.00 6.94
C ILE A 163 16.99 -3.67 8.35
N THR A 164 16.13 -3.10 9.18
CA THR A 164 16.35 -2.96 10.62
C THR A 164 15.11 -3.43 11.39
N LYS A 165 15.29 -3.74 12.68
CA LYS A 165 14.19 -4.08 13.57
C LYS A 165 13.74 -2.88 14.37
N ARG A 166 12.43 -2.73 14.57
CA ARG A 166 11.87 -1.69 15.41
C ARG A 166 12.09 -2.01 16.88
N VAL A 167 12.46 -0.98 17.64
CA VAL A 167 12.71 -1.08 19.08
C VAL A 167 11.82 -0.09 19.83
N HIS A 168 11.16 -0.58 20.88
CA HIS A 168 10.36 0.20 21.80
C HIS A 168 10.84 -0.07 23.22
N GLU A 169 11.20 0.98 23.96
CA GLU A 169 11.67 0.88 25.36
C GLU A 169 12.84 -0.12 25.59
N GLY A 170 13.68 -0.31 24.56
CA GLY A 170 14.81 -1.23 24.59
C GLY A 170 14.50 -2.65 24.12
N GLU A 171 13.23 -2.96 23.84
CA GLU A 171 12.80 -4.27 23.34
C GLU A 171 12.57 -4.24 21.83
N VAL A 172 13.07 -5.27 21.16
CA VAL A 172 12.77 -5.52 19.74
C VAL A 172 11.33 -6.00 19.62
N ILE A 173 10.52 -5.30 18.85
CA ILE A 173 9.13 -5.68 18.56
C ILE A 173 9.01 -6.31 17.18
N ASP A 174 7.88 -6.99 16.93
CA ASP A 174 7.61 -7.70 15.68
C ASP A 174 7.21 -6.74 14.55
N HIS A 175 8.14 -5.85 14.20
CA HIS A 175 7.97 -4.86 13.14
C HIS A 175 9.34 -4.51 12.55
N LEU A 176 9.44 -4.47 11.22
CA LEU A 176 10.67 -4.12 10.52
C LEU A 176 10.63 -2.68 10.00
N TYR A 177 11.82 -2.13 9.74
CA TYR A 177 11.95 -0.99 8.86
C TYR A 177 12.66 -1.37 7.56
N LEU A 178 12.16 -0.78 6.47
CA LEU A 178 12.95 -0.55 5.26
C LEU A 178 13.64 0.80 5.46
N SER A 179 14.88 0.77 5.92
CA SER A 179 15.62 1.96 6.34
C SER A 179 16.55 2.44 5.23
N GLY A 180 16.51 3.75 4.96
CA GLY A 180 17.32 4.37 3.93
C GLY A 180 17.54 5.87 4.16
N LYS A 181 18.33 6.48 3.27
CA LYS A 181 18.58 7.92 3.24
C LYS A 181 17.93 8.56 2.02
N SER A 182 17.37 9.75 2.18
CA SER A 182 16.77 10.51 1.08
C SER A 182 17.82 10.97 0.06
N GLY A 183 17.42 11.14 -1.19
CA GLY A 183 18.29 11.67 -2.27
C GLY A 183 19.09 10.60 -3.01
N LEU A 184 18.88 9.33 -2.70
CA LEU A 184 19.42 8.20 -3.44
C LEU A 184 18.42 7.74 -4.51
N ASN A 185 18.90 7.29 -5.68
CA ASN A 185 18.18 6.49 -6.68
C ASN A 185 16.75 6.95 -6.98
N THR A 186 16.58 8.09 -7.67
CA THR A 186 15.25 8.57 -8.08
C THR A 186 14.58 7.61 -9.05
N TYR A 187 13.27 7.43 -8.88
CA TYR A 187 12.47 6.63 -9.79
C TYR A 187 12.14 7.45 -11.05
N SER A 188 12.39 6.85 -12.21
CA SER A 188 11.92 7.31 -13.50
C SER A 188 11.23 6.15 -14.19
N ALA A 189 9.95 6.32 -14.49
CA ALA A 189 9.19 5.32 -15.22
C ALA A 189 9.67 5.27 -16.67
N ASN A 190 9.97 4.07 -17.18
CA ASN A 190 10.11 3.92 -18.62
C ASN A 190 8.72 4.06 -19.28
N PRO A 191 8.53 5.01 -20.21
CA PRO A 191 7.25 5.16 -20.91
C PRO A 191 6.82 3.89 -21.68
N ASN A 192 7.75 2.99 -22.00
CA ASN A 192 7.46 1.73 -22.69
C ASN A 192 6.95 0.60 -21.78
N THR A 193 6.95 0.77 -20.45
CA THR A 193 6.40 -0.23 -19.51
C THR A 193 4.98 0.10 -19.05
N ILE A 194 4.38 1.17 -19.59
CA ILE A 194 2.95 1.41 -19.46
C ILE A 194 2.26 0.56 -20.52
N SER A 195 1.61 -0.53 -20.10
CA SER A 195 0.53 -1.14 -20.89
C SER A 195 -0.67 -0.19 -20.88
N THR A 196 -0.53 0.94 -21.56
CA THR A 196 -1.63 1.75 -22.06
C THR A 196 -1.78 1.40 -23.52
N THR A 197 -2.86 0.70 -23.86
CA THR A 197 -3.49 0.81 -25.17
C THR A 197 -3.80 2.29 -25.43
N ALA A 198 -2.83 3.01 -25.98
CA ALA A 198 -3.03 4.31 -26.59
C ALA A 198 -3.22 4.07 -28.08
N SER A 199 -4.47 4.12 -28.53
CA SER A 199 -4.83 4.14 -29.95
C SER A 199 -4.13 5.33 -30.62
N THR A 200 -3.24 5.05 -31.56
CA THR A 200 -2.64 6.06 -32.42
C THR A 200 -3.73 6.79 -33.22
N PRO A 201 -3.63 8.13 -33.40
CA PRO A 201 -4.53 8.86 -34.28
C PRO A 201 -4.15 8.54 -35.73
N ILE A 202 -4.90 7.64 -36.37
CA ILE A 202 -4.83 7.40 -37.81
C ILE A 202 -5.42 8.60 -38.56
N THR A 203 -4.60 9.27 -39.36
CA THR A 203 -5.03 10.24 -40.36
C THR A 203 -5.92 9.52 -41.41
N PRO A 204 -7.11 10.03 -41.75
CA PRO A 204 -8.06 9.30 -42.59
C PRO A 204 -7.62 9.32 -44.05
N SER A 205 -7.23 8.16 -44.58
CA SER A 205 -7.24 7.90 -46.02
C SER A 205 -8.62 7.38 -46.40
N LYS A 206 -9.27 8.13 -47.30
CA LYS A 206 -10.63 7.96 -47.84
C LYS A 206 -10.92 6.54 -48.34
N PRO A 207 -11.96 5.85 -47.82
CA PRO A 207 -12.61 4.75 -48.52
C PRO A 207 -13.87 5.23 -49.24
N ASN A 208 -14.12 4.63 -50.40
CA ASN A 208 -15.23 4.94 -51.27
C ASN A 208 -16.57 4.49 -50.68
N ASN A 209 -17.53 5.40 -50.81
CA ASN A 209 -18.97 5.33 -50.63
C ASN A 209 -19.65 3.96 -50.79
N THR A 210 -20.37 3.50 -49.75
CA THR A 210 -21.77 3.02 -49.88
C THR A 210 -22.49 3.04 -48.51
N GLN A 211 -23.32 4.07 -48.30
CA GLN A 211 -24.44 4.11 -47.31
C GLN A 211 -25.65 3.32 -47.89
N PRO A 212 -26.75 3.00 -47.13
CA PRO A 212 -27.15 3.45 -45.79
C PRO A 212 -27.62 2.33 -44.81
N ASN A 213 -27.71 2.48 -43.48
CA ASN A 213 -28.72 3.29 -42.78
C ASN A 213 -28.45 3.39 -41.25
N ASN A 214 -28.59 4.62 -40.76
CA ASN A 214 -29.07 5.14 -39.48
C ASN A 214 -28.81 4.43 -38.12
N THR A 215 -28.19 5.21 -37.24
CA THR A 215 -27.84 4.99 -35.83
C THR A 215 -29.09 4.98 -34.92
N GLN A 216 -29.20 3.99 -34.02
CA GLN A 216 -30.13 4.01 -32.89
C GLN A 216 -29.36 3.80 -31.57
N PRO A 217 -29.69 4.48 -30.45
CA PRO A 217 -28.89 4.51 -29.20
C PRO A 217 -28.84 3.20 -28.39
N ASN A 218 -29.26 2.08 -28.96
CA ASN A 218 -29.64 0.90 -28.18
C ASN A 218 -28.50 -0.10 -27.95
N THR A 219 -27.28 0.18 -28.42
CA THR A 219 -26.18 -0.79 -28.32
C THR A 219 -25.59 -0.90 -26.92
N LEU A 220 -25.61 0.15 -26.11
CA LEU A 220 -25.12 0.10 -24.73
C LEU A 220 -26.16 -0.53 -23.78
N ALA A 221 -27.45 -0.24 -23.97
CA ALA A 221 -28.53 -0.81 -23.17
C ALA A 221 -28.63 -2.34 -23.36
N ASN A 222 -28.52 -2.81 -24.60
CA ASN A 222 -28.58 -4.24 -24.90
C ASN A 222 -27.42 -5.03 -24.28
N SER A 223 -26.21 -4.46 -24.17
CA SER A 223 -25.09 -5.13 -23.49
C SER A 223 -25.27 -5.23 -21.98
N VAL A 224 -25.83 -4.20 -21.34
CA VAL A 224 -26.11 -4.23 -19.89
C VAL A 224 -27.26 -5.20 -19.58
N ASP A 225 -28.31 -5.21 -20.39
CA ASP A 225 -29.44 -6.13 -20.24
C ASP A 225 -29.04 -7.59 -20.49
N GLN A 226 -28.12 -7.85 -21.42
CA GLN A 226 -27.56 -9.19 -21.63
C GLN A 226 -26.72 -9.66 -20.45
N ILE A 227 -25.92 -8.79 -19.83
CA ILE A 227 -25.13 -9.15 -18.63
C ILE A 227 -26.08 -9.42 -17.45
N TYR A 228 -27.09 -8.59 -17.25
CA TYR A 228 -28.03 -8.76 -16.13
C TYR A 228 -28.85 -10.05 -16.25
N ASN A 229 -29.33 -10.38 -17.46
CA ASN A 229 -30.16 -11.57 -17.68
C ASN A 229 -29.36 -12.87 -17.74
N ASN A 230 -28.15 -12.85 -18.30
CA ASN A 230 -27.37 -14.09 -18.51
C ASN A 230 -26.44 -14.44 -17.34
N ILE A 231 -26.02 -13.46 -16.53
CA ILE A 231 -25.01 -13.68 -15.48
C ILE A 231 -25.60 -13.42 -14.10
N VAL A 232 -26.27 -12.28 -13.90
CA VAL A 232 -26.71 -11.85 -12.56
C VAL A 232 -27.99 -12.57 -12.12
N SER A 233 -29.01 -12.64 -12.98
CA SER A 233 -30.30 -13.28 -12.64
C SER A 233 -30.20 -14.77 -12.26
N PRO A 234 -29.43 -15.63 -12.97
CA PRO A 234 -29.25 -17.03 -12.59
C PRO A 234 -28.55 -17.17 -11.23
N PHE A 235 -27.53 -16.36 -10.97
CA PHE A 235 -26.77 -16.38 -9.73
C PHE A 235 -27.62 -15.97 -8.50
N LEU A 236 -28.48 -14.95 -8.67
CA LEU A 236 -29.41 -14.54 -7.62
C LEU A 236 -30.50 -15.60 -7.36
N ARG A 237 -30.91 -16.36 -8.38
CA ARG A 237 -31.83 -17.50 -8.22
C ARG A 237 -31.19 -18.63 -7.42
N ASP A 238 -29.95 -19.00 -7.71
CA ASP A 238 -29.21 -20.03 -6.96
C ASP A 238 -29.02 -19.65 -5.48
N LEU A 239 -28.70 -18.38 -5.19
CA LEU A 239 -28.58 -17.89 -3.82
C LEU A 239 -29.92 -17.90 -3.06
N SER A 240 -31.03 -17.64 -3.74
CA SER A 240 -32.37 -17.71 -3.14
C SER A 240 -32.84 -19.14 -2.88
N GLN A 241 -32.47 -20.11 -3.72
CA GLN A 241 -32.81 -21.53 -3.55
C GLN A 241 -31.90 -22.23 -2.53
N ALA A 242 -30.66 -21.77 -2.34
CA ALA A 242 -29.77 -22.24 -1.29
C ALA A 242 -30.30 -21.90 0.13
N ASN A 243 -31.12 -20.85 0.26
CA ASN A 243 -31.69 -20.41 1.53
C ASN A 243 -33.04 -21.10 1.87
N THR A 244 -33.71 -21.77 0.94
CA THR A 244 -35.00 -22.44 1.20
C THR A 244 -34.88 -23.91 1.55
N ASN A 245 -33.71 -24.53 1.36
CA ASN A 245 -33.49 -25.96 1.67
C ASN A 245 -33.06 -26.24 3.14
N ASN A 246 -33.04 -25.23 4.01
CA ASN A 246 -32.80 -25.37 5.45
C ASN A 246 -34.08 -25.18 6.29
N GLN A 247 -35.13 -25.95 5.99
CA GLN A 247 -36.20 -26.20 6.97
C GLN A 247 -36.05 -27.61 7.57
N PRO A 248 -36.14 -27.76 8.91
CA PRO A 248 -36.10 -29.07 9.54
C PRO A 248 -37.37 -29.86 9.20
N ARG A 249 -37.21 -31.12 8.75
CA ARG A 249 -38.30 -32.09 8.71
C ARG A 249 -38.79 -32.32 10.14
N GLN A 250 -40.06 -32.06 10.39
CA GLN A 250 -40.82 -32.69 11.48
C GLN A 250 -41.31 -34.06 11.02
#